data_AF-A0A957KVK3-F1
#
_entry.id   AF-A0A957KVK3-F1
#
_cell.length_a   1.000
_cell.length_b   1.000
_cell.length_c   1.000
_cell.angle_alpha   90.00
_cell.angle_beta   90.00
_cell.angle_gamma   90.00
#
_symmetry.space_group_name_H-M   'P 1'
#
loop_
_entity.id
_entity.type
_entity.pdbx_description
1 polymer ?
#
loop_
_entity_poly.entity_id
_entity_poly.type
_entity_poly.pdbx_seq_one_letter_code
_entity_poly.pdbx_strand_id
1 'polypeptide(L)'
;MHRLAMVEVAEPNPGHHALAALAGEVAALTLITQNVDDLHERAGSPHVLHLHGHIARFHCNECGAAYYLQPEDRVASLPPVCHLCNGYVRPSVVWFGEM
;
A
#
# COMPACT_ATOMS: atom_id res chain seq x y z
N MET A 1 9.86 10.59 2.45
CA MET A 1 9.15 9.38 1.97
C MET A 1 9.23 9.19 0.45
N HIS A 2 10.38 8.79 -0.09
CA HIS A 2 10.58 8.81 -1.56
C HIS A 2 9.72 7.79 -2.34
N ARG A 3 9.67 6.53 -1.89
CA ARG A 3 8.93 5.47 -2.61
C ARG A 3 7.42 5.71 -2.68
N LEU A 4 6.82 6.17 -1.58
CA LEU A 4 5.41 6.53 -1.56
C LEU A 4 5.11 7.64 -2.60
N ALA A 5 5.92 8.70 -2.62
CA ALA A 5 5.75 9.79 -3.57
C ALA A 5 5.87 9.34 -5.05
N MET A 6 6.74 8.38 -5.34
CA MET A 6 6.85 7.81 -6.69
C MET A 6 5.58 7.05 -7.11
N VAL A 7 4.96 6.30 -6.18
CA VAL A 7 3.72 5.56 -6.46
C VAL A 7 2.55 6.51 -6.64
N GLU A 8 2.45 7.54 -5.79
CA GLU A 8 1.37 8.53 -5.84
C GLU A 8 1.26 9.24 -7.20
N VAL A 9 2.39 9.46 -7.88
CA VAL A 9 2.45 10.10 -9.20
C VAL A 9 2.56 9.12 -10.37
N ALA A 10 2.69 7.82 -10.11
CA ALA A 10 2.70 6.81 -11.16
C ALA A 10 1.28 6.67 -11.73
N GLU A 11 1.18 6.15 -12.96
CA GLU A 11 -0.10 5.81 -13.60
C GLU A 11 -0.13 4.32 -13.95
N PRO A 12 -1.31 3.68 -13.96
CA PRO A 12 -1.40 2.30 -14.40
C PRO A 12 -0.95 2.15 -15.86
N ASN A 13 -0.19 1.08 -16.11
CA ASN A 13 0.26 0.72 -17.46
C ASN A 13 -0.72 -0.27 -18.14
N PRO A 14 -0.52 -0.60 -19.44
CA PRO A 14 -1.40 -1.52 -20.17
C PRO A 14 -1.59 -2.90 -19.52
N GLY A 15 -0.59 -3.41 -18.78
CA GLY A 15 -0.72 -4.67 -18.05
C GLY A 15 -1.75 -4.62 -16.93
N HIS A 16 -1.83 -3.50 -16.20
CA HIS A 16 -2.85 -3.30 -15.16
C HIS A 16 -4.25 -3.25 -15.78
N HIS A 17 -4.40 -2.50 -16.89
CA HIS A 17 -5.68 -2.40 -17.59
C HIS A 17 -6.11 -3.71 -18.24
N ALA A 18 -5.17 -4.51 -18.76
CA ALA A 18 -5.49 -5.83 -19.31
C ALA A 18 -6.08 -6.76 -18.25
N LEU A 19 -5.55 -6.74 -17.03
CA LEU A 19 -6.09 -7.54 -15.91
C LEU A 19 -7.45 -7.03 -15.45
N ALA A 20 -7.65 -5.70 -15.41
CA ALA A 20 -8.95 -5.11 -15.10
C ALA A 20 -10.01 -5.48 -16.16
N ALA A 21 -9.65 -5.47 -17.45
CA ALA A 21 -10.54 -5.88 -18.53
C ALA A 21 -10.89 -7.38 -18.44
N LEU A 22 -9.88 -8.24 -18.18
CA LEU A 22 -10.09 -9.68 -18.00
C LEU A 22 -11.11 -9.99 -16.90
N ALA A 23 -11.16 -9.18 -15.84
CA ALA A 23 -12.13 -9.34 -14.75
C ALA A 23 -13.60 -9.26 -15.23
N GLY A 24 -13.87 -8.56 -16.33
CA GLY A 24 -15.20 -8.47 -16.95
C GLY A 24 -15.51 -9.59 -17.94
N GLU A 25 -14.50 -10.37 -18.36
CA GLU A 25 -14.64 -11.44 -19.36
C GLU A 25 -14.75 -12.85 -18.74
N VAL A 26 -14.39 -12.99 -17.47
CA VAL A 26 -14.44 -14.27 -16.74
C VAL A 26 -15.49 -14.25 -15.64
N ALA A 27 -16.01 -15.43 -15.27
CA ALA A 27 -17.06 -15.55 -14.26
C ALA A 27 -16.65 -15.00 -12.88
N ALA A 28 -15.38 -15.16 -12.51
CA ALA A 28 -14.80 -14.58 -11.31
C ALA A 28 -13.27 -14.46 -11.46
N LEU A 29 -12.72 -13.31 -11.09
CA LEU A 29 -11.28 -13.07 -11.01
C LEU A 29 -10.93 -12.55 -9.62
N THR A 30 -9.95 -13.18 -8.97
CA THR A 30 -9.27 -12.61 -7.79
C THR A 30 -7.83 -12.36 -8.18
N LEU A 31 -7.40 -11.10 -8.14
CA LEU A 31 -6.03 -10.72 -8.43
C LEU A 31 -5.21 -10.74 -7.15
N ILE A 32 -4.22 -11.62 -7.06
CA ILE A 32 -3.31 -11.70 -5.93
C ILE A 32 -1.98 -11.08 -6.35
N THR A 33 -1.52 -10.05 -5.65
CA THR A 33 -0.30 -9.32 -6.00
C THR A 33 0.71 -9.27 -4.85
N GLN A 34 1.99 -9.31 -5.21
CA GLN A 34 3.11 -9.03 -4.30
C GLN A 34 3.45 -7.54 -4.25
N ASN A 35 2.90 -6.75 -5.17
CA ASN A 35 3.10 -5.30 -5.22
C ASN A 35 2.44 -4.65 -4.00
N VAL A 36 3.00 -3.53 -3.57
CA VAL A 36 2.50 -2.74 -2.44
C VAL A 36 1.88 -1.42 -2.88
N ASP A 37 1.94 -1.09 -4.17
CA ASP A 37 1.23 0.03 -4.80
C ASP A 37 -0.25 -0.30 -5.05
N ASP A 38 -1.02 0.70 -5.47
CA ASP A 38 -2.46 0.61 -5.76
C ASP A 38 -2.76 0.66 -7.29
N LEU A 39 -1.77 0.33 -8.13
CA LEU A 39 -1.89 0.50 -9.58
C LEU A 39 -2.98 -0.40 -10.18
N HIS A 40 -3.23 -1.57 -9.59
CA HIS A 40 -4.28 -2.48 -10.05
C HIS A 40 -5.68 -1.95 -9.75
N GLU A 41 -5.88 -1.38 -8.56
CA GLU A 41 -7.11 -0.74 -8.13
C GLU A 41 -7.41 0.49 -9.00
N ARG A 42 -6.41 1.36 -9.21
CA ARG A 42 -6.57 2.54 -10.06
C ARG A 42 -6.83 2.17 -11.53
N ALA A 43 -6.37 1.01 -11.99
CA ALA A 43 -6.72 0.48 -13.31
C ALA A 43 -8.15 -0.09 -13.41
N GLY A 44 -8.85 -0.27 -12.27
CA GLY A 44 -10.22 -0.80 -12.21
C GLY A 44 -10.34 -2.28 -11.85
N SER A 45 -9.28 -2.92 -11.33
CA SER A 45 -9.36 -4.32 -10.88
C SER A 45 -10.29 -4.43 -9.66
N PRO A 46 -11.38 -5.24 -9.70
CA PRO A 46 -12.44 -5.18 -8.68
C PRO A 46 -12.09 -5.91 -7.38
N HIS A 47 -11.22 -6.92 -7.44
CA HIS A 47 -10.88 -7.77 -6.30
C HIS A 47 -9.38 -8.04 -6.25
N VAL A 48 -8.65 -7.20 -5.51
CA VAL A 48 -7.20 -7.27 -5.35
C VAL A 48 -6.84 -7.69 -3.92
N LEU A 49 -5.96 -8.68 -3.80
CA LEU A 49 -5.40 -9.14 -2.53
C LEU A 49 -3.90 -8.86 -2.51
N HIS A 50 -3.46 -8.02 -1.56
CA HIS A 50 -2.05 -7.67 -1.37
C HIS A 50 -1.36 -8.62 -0.41
N LEU A 51 -0.46 -9.46 -0.92
CA LEU A 51 0.33 -10.39 -0.11
C LEU A 51 1.31 -9.67 0.82
N HIS A 52 1.87 -8.54 0.37
CA HIS A 52 2.91 -7.81 1.11
C HIS A 52 2.43 -6.48 1.69
N GLY A 53 1.12 -6.34 1.87
CA GLY A 53 0.51 -5.12 2.40
C GLY A 53 0.47 -3.97 1.38
N HIS A 54 0.31 -2.74 1.87
CA HIS A 54 0.00 -1.56 1.07
C HIS A 54 0.81 -0.35 1.52
N ILE A 55 1.56 0.26 0.60
CA ILE A 55 2.56 1.31 0.89
C ILE A 55 1.96 2.60 1.44
N ALA A 56 0.70 2.90 1.08
CA ALA A 56 -0.02 4.08 1.57
C ALA A 56 -0.75 3.87 2.91
N ARG A 57 -0.70 2.66 3.50
CA ARG A 57 -1.26 2.39 4.83
C ARG A 57 -0.14 2.40 5.86
N PHE A 58 -0.42 2.87 7.07
CA PHE A 58 0.58 3.00 8.13
C PHE A 58 0.03 2.46 9.45
N HIS A 59 0.93 1.91 10.26
CA HIS A 59 0.62 1.42 11.59
C HIS A 59 1.80 1.63 12.55
N CYS A 60 1.50 1.69 13.84
CA CYS A 60 2.51 1.63 14.88
C CYS A 60 3.14 0.24 14.91
N ASN A 61 4.47 0.17 14.90
CA ASN A 61 5.22 -1.08 14.93
C ASN A 61 5.09 -1.83 16.26
N GLU A 62 4.69 -1.15 17.34
CA GLU A 62 4.59 -1.73 18.68
C GLU A 62 3.17 -2.19 19.02
N CYS A 63 2.18 -1.29 18.91
CA CYS A 63 0.80 -1.58 19.31
C CYS A 63 -0.14 -1.91 18.15
N GLY A 64 0.33 -1.85 16.90
CA GLY A 64 -0.48 -2.13 15.71
C GLY A 64 -1.53 -1.09 15.37
N ALA A 65 -1.64 0.00 16.14
CA ALA A 65 -2.64 1.04 15.89
C ALA A 65 -2.45 1.66 14.50
N ALA A 66 -3.55 1.80 13.75
CA ALA A 66 -3.54 2.48 12.47
C ALA A 66 -3.08 3.94 12.64
N TYR A 67 -2.32 4.43 11.67
CA TYR A 67 -1.83 5.79 11.66
C TYR A 67 -2.14 6.45 10.31
N TYR A 68 -2.60 7.69 10.35
CA TYR A 68 -2.83 8.50 9.16
C TYR A 68 -1.68 9.49 9.02
N LEU A 69 -0.93 9.36 7.94
CA LEU A 69 0.20 10.22 7.65
C LEU A 69 -0.19 11.69 7.59
N GLN A 70 0.50 12.54 8.36
CA GLN A 70 0.36 13.98 8.26
C GLN A 70 1.36 14.57 7.24
N PRO A 71 1.10 15.76 6.67
CA PRO A 71 2.01 16.40 5.72
C PRO A 71 3.44 16.58 6.26
N GLU A 72 3.59 16.95 7.54
CA GLU A 72 4.86 17.14 8.23
C GLU A 72 5.69 15.85 8.33
N ASP A 73 5.03 14.69 8.47
CA ASP A 73 5.70 13.39 8.56
C ASP A 73 6.42 13.03 7.25
N ARG A 74 5.98 13.58 6.11
CA ARG A 74 6.53 13.26 4.79
C ARG A 74 7.91 13.86 4.56
N VAL A 75 8.18 15.00 5.22
CA VAL A 75 9.44 15.77 5.16
C VAL A 75 10.33 15.56 6.39
N ALA A 76 9.82 14.89 7.43
CA ALA A 76 10.58 14.56 8.63
C ALA A 76 11.77 13.64 8.31
N SER A 77 12.85 13.81 9.07
CA SER A 77 14.04 12.94 9.00
C SER A 77 13.88 11.62 9.74
N LEU A 78 12.95 11.55 10.69
CA LEU A 78 12.61 10.36 11.46
C LEU A 78 11.16 9.95 11.23
N PRO A 79 10.82 8.65 11.40
CA PRO A 79 9.44 8.20 11.35
C PRO A 79 8.60 8.84 12.47
N PRO A 80 7.29 9.07 12.22
CA PRO A 80 6.40 9.57 13.26
C PRO A 80 6.27 8.58 14.42
N VAL A 81 5.83 9.10 15.56
CA VAL A 81 5.58 8.31 16.78
C VAL A 81 4.07 8.15 17.01
N CYS A 82 3.69 6.98 17.50
CA CYS A 82 2.30 6.67 17.81
C CYS A 82 1.82 7.44 19.04
N HIS A 83 0.68 8.12 18.93
CA HIS A 83 0.08 8.86 20.05
C HIS A 83 -0.44 7.97 21.19
N LEU A 84 -0.57 6.65 20.98
CA LEU A 84 -1.11 5.72 21.99
C LEU A 84 -0.03 5.06 22.83
N CYS A 85 1.11 4.69 22.25
CA CYS A 85 2.18 3.95 22.94
C CYS A 85 3.59 4.52 22.75
N ASN A 86 3.72 5.63 22.01
CA ASN A 86 5.00 6.30 21.72
C ASN A 86 6.00 5.46 20.89
N GLY A 87 5.59 4.32 20.34
CA GLY A 87 6.38 3.52 19.40
C GLY A 87 6.43 4.12 17.99
N TYR A 88 7.46 3.77 17.21
CA TYR A 88 7.59 4.29 15.83
C TYR A 88 6.51 3.74 14.89
N VAL A 89 6.08 4.59 13.97
CA VAL A 89 5.13 4.26 12.91
C VAL A 89 5.89 3.89 11.64
N ARG A 90 5.38 2.90 10.92
CA ARG A 90 5.94 2.42 9.65
C ARG A 90 4.83 2.22 8.61
N PRO A 91 5.19 2.14 7.31
CA PRO A 91 4.26 1.64 6.31
C PRO A 91 3.82 0.21 6.63
N SER A 92 2.57 -0.11 6.35
CA SER A 92 1.96 -1.43 6.47
C SER A 92 2.31 -2.30 5.28
N VAL A 93 3.61 -2.52 5.11
CA VAL A 93 4.19 -3.46 4.14
C VAL A 93 4.95 -4.54 4.89
N VAL A 94 5.02 -5.74 4.32
CA VAL A 94 5.75 -6.88 4.89
C VAL A 94 7.23 -6.77 4.52
N TRP A 95 8.12 -6.82 5.50
CA TRP A 95 9.57 -6.90 5.30
C TRP A 95 10.07 -8.34 5.39
N PHE A 96 11.30 -8.56 4.92
CA PHE A 96 11.95 -9.87 5.06
C PHE A 96 12.04 -10.28 6.54
N GLY A 97 11.58 -11.49 6.83
CA GLY A 97 11.56 -12.05 8.18
C GLY A 97 10.26 -11.79 8.95
N GLU A 98 9.31 -11.06 8.37
CA GLU A 98 7.98 -10.84 8.95
C GLU A 98 6.95 -11.85 8.43
N MET A 99 5.90 -12.07 9.21
CA MET A 99 4.71 -12.85 8.84
C MET A 99 3.51 -11.94 8.66
#